data_AF-A0A6S7JIL4-F1
#
_entry.id   AF-A0A6S7JIL4-F1
#
_cell.length_a   1.000
_cell.length_b   1.000
_cell.length_c   1.000
_cell.angle_alpha   90.00
_cell.angle_beta   90.00
_cell.angle_gamma   90.00
#
_symmetry.space_group_name_H-M   'P 1'
#
loop_
_entity.id
_entity.type
_entity.pdbx_description
1 polymer ?
#
loop_
_entity_poly.entity_id
_entity_poly.type
_entity_poly.pdbx_seq_one_letter_code
_entity_poly.pdbx_strand_id
1 'polypeptide(L)'
;MPWSPAQRVRLAAERNKLDRYFPGCVKWIDPTGDTKVEVALKTNDDNKYTLRIYIGNFPNSIPEMVVVSSPKPMPADWENSSVTHTLSKRDGYLQICHWHSSHWTDRISLHEVVLKGRLWFEAYEGHIRTGQPMSYFLREMVSTGSTRLLSSFVRNAFRQETEQQECVIS
;
A
#
# COMPACT_ATOMS: atom_id res chain seq x y z
N MET A 1 -26.55 -0.31 3.12
CA MET A 1 -25.33 -0.43 2.30
C MET A 1 -25.07 0.91 1.62
N PRO A 2 -24.00 1.63 1.95
CA PRO A 2 -23.74 2.99 1.46
C PRO A 2 -23.27 3.05 -0.01
N TRP A 3 -22.92 1.92 -0.62
CA TRP A 3 -22.36 1.89 -1.98
C TRP A 3 -23.41 1.82 -3.08
N SER A 4 -23.16 2.55 -4.17
CA SER A 4 -23.92 2.43 -5.41
C SER A 4 -23.82 1.00 -6.01
N PRO A 5 -24.77 0.59 -6.87
CA PRO A 5 -24.68 -0.70 -7.57
C PRO A 5 -23.34 -0.91 -8.30
N ALA A 6 -22.83 0.12 -8.98
CA ALA A 6 -21.55 0.06 -9.67
C ALA A 6 -20.36 -0.14 -8.71
N GLN A 7 -20.36 0.56 -7.56
CA GLN A 7 -19.33 0.38 -6.54
C GLN A 7 -19.34 -1.02 -5.96
N ARG A 8 -20.51 -1.63 -5.75
CA ARG A 8 -20.60 -3.03 -5.26
C ARG A 8 -19.98 -4.02 -6.25
N VAL A 9 -20.28 -3.87 -7.54
CA VAL A 9 -19.68 -4.69 -8.60
C VAL A 9 -18.16 -4.50 -8.64
N ARG A 10 -17.70 -3.24 -8.57
CA ARG A 10 -16.27 -2.93 -8.55
C ARG A 10 -15.57 -3.54 -7.33
N LEU A 11 -16.11 -3.36 -6.13
CA LEU A 11 -15.51 -3.88 -4.89
C LEU A 11 -15.49 -5.41 -4.86
N ALA A 12 -16.50 -6.09 -5.42
CA ALA A 12 -16.48 -7.54 -5.57
C ALA A 12 -15.34 -8.00 -6.50
N ALA A 13 -15.11 -7.31 -7.62
CA ALA A 13 -13.98 -7.59 -8.50
C ALA A 13 -12.62 -7.31 -7.83
N GLU A 14 -12.52 -6.23 -7.05
CA GLU A 14 -11.31 -5.92 -6.28
C GLU A 14 -11.03 -6.94 -5.18
N ARG A 15 -12.06 -7.43 -4.48
CA ARG A 15 -11.92 -8.54 -3.53
C ARG A 15 -11.31 -9.77 -4.20
N ASN A 16 -11.89 -10.22 -5.31
CA ASN A 16 -11.36 -11.37 -6.04
C ASN A 16 -9.90 -11.17 -6.49
N LYS A 17 -9.54 -9.93 -6.86
CA LYS A 17 -8.17 -9.59 -7.24
C LYS A 17 -7.24 -9.67 -6.03
N LEU A 18 -7.59 -9.03 -4.91
CA LEU A 18 -6.78 -9.07 -3.69
C LEU A 18 -6.61 -10.49 -3.17
N ASP A 19 -7.68 -11.29 -3.12
CA ASP A 19 -7.62 -12.67 -2.65
C ASP A 19 -6.74 -13.55 -3.55
N ARG A 20 -6.65 -13.24 -4.85
CA ARG A 20 -5.80 -13.93 -5.81
C ARG A 20 -4.32 -13.60 -5.66
N TYR A 21 -3.98 -12.32 -5.43
CA TYR A 21 -2.59 -11.87 -5.35
C TYR A 21 -2.01 -11.98 -3.93
N PHE A 22 -2.86 -11.91 -2.91
CA PHE A 22 -2.49 -11.96 -1.50
C PHE A 22 -3.28 -13.05 -0.75
N PRO A 23 -3.25 -14.31 -1.20
CA PRO A 23 -4.06 -15.38 -0.61
C PRO A 23 -3.72 -15.58 0.88
N GLY A 24 -4.78 -15.59 1.71
CA GLY A 24 -4.65 -15.73 3.17
C GLY A 24 -4.10 -14.50 3.90
N CYS A 25 -3.71 -13.44 3.18
CA CYS A 25 -3.15 -12.21 3.76
C CYS A 25 -4.20 -11.08 3.93
N VAL A 26 -5.39 -11.23 3.35
CA VAL A 26 -6.40 -10.16 3.23
C VAL A 26 -7.51 -10.36 4.25
N LYS A 27 -7.82 -9.29 4.99
CA LYS A 27 -8.93 -9.26 5.95
C LYS A 27 -9.83 -8.06 5.68
N TRP A 28 -11.09 -8.33 5.34
CA TRP A 28 -12.13 -7.30 5.20
C TRP A 28 -12.80 -7.04 6.55
N ILE A 29 -12.91 -5.79 6.96
CA ILE A 29 -13.46 -5.36 8.24
C ILE A 29 -14.62 -4.40 7.97
N ASP A 30 -15.71 -4.58 8.72
CA ASP A 30 -16.95 -3.79 8.63
C ASP A 30 -17.43 -3.54 7.18
N PRO A 31 -17.79 -4.59 6.43
CA PRO A 31 -18.20 -4.46 5.02
C PRO A 31 -19.54 -3.74 4.82
N THR A 32 -20.21 -3.33 5.90
CA THR A 32 -21.54 -2.70 5.89
C THR A 32 -21.51 -1.23 6.30
N GLY A 33 -20.43 -0.76 6.93
CA GLY A 33 -20.22 0.59 7.44
C GLY A 33 -18.91 1.21 6.94
N ASP A 34 -17.97 1.49 7.85
CA ASP A 34 -16.65 2.07 7.54
C ASP A 34 -15.70 0.96 7.07
N THR A 35 -15.94 0.47 5.86
CA THR A 35 -15.24 -0.70 5.33
C THR A 35 -13.75 -0.46 5.21
N LYS A 36 -12.99 -1.39 5.80
CA LYS A 36 -11.54 -1.41 5.81
C LYS A 36 -11.06 -2.73 5.21
N VAL A 37 -9.89 -2.69 4.59
CA VAL A 37 -9.17 -3.87 4.14
C VAL A 37 -7.79 -3.85 4.76
N GLU A 38 -7.48 -4.87 5.55
CA GLU A 38 -6.14 -5.11 6.05
C GLU A 38 -5.43 -6.11 5.15
N VAL A 39 -4.16 -5.85 4.85
CA VAL A 39 -3.31 -6.75 4.07
C VAL A 39 -1.99 -6.92 4.80
N ALA A 40 -1.67 -8.17 5.16
CA ALA A 40 -0.36 -8.55 5.65
C ALA A 40 0.62 -8.66 4.48
N LEU A 41 1.77 -7.99 4.59
CA LEU A 41 2.78 -7.94 3.54
C LEU A 41 4.16 -8.25 4.12
N LYS A 42 5.04 -8.75 3.27
CA LYS A 42 6.46 -8.93 3.55
C LYS A 42 7.27 -8.08 2.58
N THR A 43 8.33 -7.48 3.10
CA THR A 43 9.38 -6.89 2.26
C THR A 43 10.32 -7.97 1.72
N ASN A 44 11.25 -7.57 0.86
CA ASN A 44 12.28 -8.44 0.31
C ASN A 44 13.19 -9.07 1.39
N ASP A 45 13.32 -8.42 2.55
CA ASP A 45 14.07 -8.92 3.70
C ASP A 45 13.19 -9.76 4.67
N ASP A 46 12.04 -10.25 4.20
CA ASP A 46 11.05 -11.08 4.93
C ASP A 46 10.41 -10.41 6.17
N ASN A 47 10.61 -9.10 6.34
CA ASN A 47 10.02 -8.32 7.42
C ASN A 47 8.51 -8.16 7.19
N LYS A 48 7.71 -8.50 8.20
CA LYS A 48 6.23 -8.51 8.13
C LYS A 48 5.65 -7.16 8.55
N TYR A 49 4.77 -6.62 7.72
CA TYR A 49 4.00 -5.40 7.95
C TYR A 49 2.51 -5.66 7.76
N THR A 50 1.68 -4.76 8.27
CA THR A 50 0.24 -4.76 7.98
C THR A 50 -0.20 -3.38 7.51
N LEU A 51 -0.75 -3.32 6.29
CA LEU A 51 -1.45 -2.14 5.79
C LEU A 51 -2.92 -2.23 6.12
N ARG A 52 -3.55 -1.06 6.33
CA ARG A 52 -5.00 -0.93 6.32
C ARG A 52 -5.41 0.14 5.33
N ILE A 53 -6.36 -0.20 4.48
CA ILE A 53 -6.96 0.68 3.48
C ILE A 53 -8.39 0.97 3.91
N TYR A 54 -8.75 2.25 4.00
CA TYR A 54 -10.13 2.70 4.24
C TYR A 54 -10.81 2.92 2.90
N ILE A 55 -11.84 2.13 2.61
CA ILE A 55 -12.45 2.06 1.27
C ILE A 55 -13.15 3.37 0.90
N GLY A 56 -13.84 4.02 1.84
CA GLY A 56 -14.50 5.30 1.62
C GLY A 56 -15.36 5.33 0.34
N ASN A 57 -15.09 6.30 -0.54
CA ASN A 57 -15.80 6.50 -1.81
C ASN A 57 -15.08 5.88 -3.03
N PHE A 58 -14.23 4.88 -2.84
CA PHE A 58 -13.56 4.17 -3.94
C PHE A 58 -14.58 3.68 -5.00
N PRO A 59 -14.26 3.76 -6.31
CA PRO A 59 -13.03 4.29 -6.91
C PRO A 59 -13.06 5.80 -7.20
N ASN A 60 -14.11 6.52 -6.79
CA ASN A 60 -14.28 7.95 -7.10
C ASN A 60 -13.29 8.84 -6.36
N SER A 61 -12.67 8.34 -5.30
CA SER A 61 -11.60 8.99 -4.56
C SER A 61 -10.48 8.00 -4.22
N ILE A 62 -9.29 8.52 -3.99
CA ILE A 62 -8.15 7.76 -3.48
C ILE A 62 -8.55 7.22 -2.10
N PRO A 63 -8.47 5.90 -1.85
CA PRO A 63 -8.70 5.36 -0.52
C PRO A 63 -7.54 5.74 0.39
N GLU A 64 -7.81 5.95 1.68
CA GLU A 64 -6.73 6.27 2.62
C GLU A 64 -6.00 5.00 3.05
N MET A 65 -4.69 5.09 3.28
CA MET A 65 -3.85 3.95 3.62
C MET A 65 -2.96 4.26 4.81
N VAL A 66 -2.96 3.36 5.80
CA VAL A 66 -2.16 3.49 7.02
C VAL A 66 -1.34 2.24 7.30
N VAL A 67 -0.28 2.40 8.09
CA VAL A 67 0.51 1.28 8.63
C VAL A 67 -0.04 0.88 9.99
N VAL A 68 -0.58 -0.34 10.09
CA VAL A 68 -1.12 -0.89 11.34
C VAL A 68 -0.06 -1.61 12.16
N SER A 69 0.85 -2.31 11.49
CA SER A 69 1.92 -3.07 12.14
C SER A 69 3.23 -2.95 11.36
N SER A 70 4.32 -2.81 12.10
CA SER A 70 5.69 -2.68 11.59
C SER A 70 6.64 -3.42 12.54
N PRO A 71 7.65 -4.15 12.04
CA PRO A 71 8.62 -4.85 12.89
C PRO A 71 9.62 -3.88 13.52
N LYS A 72 9.76 -2.66 12.97
CA LYS A 72 10.60 -1.59 13.49
C LYS A 72 9.73 -0.38 13.87
N PRO A 73 10.03 0.30 14.99
CA PRO A 73 9.25 1.46 15.41
C PRO A 73 9.37 2.58 14.37
N MET A 74 8.23 3.14 13.97
CA MET A 74 8.18 4.34 13.13
C MET A 74 8.26 5.59 14.00
N PRO A 75 9.07 6.60 13.64
CA PRO A 75 9.16 7.83 14.42
C PRO A 75 7.79 8.53 14.54
N ALA A 76 7.48 9.01 15.74
CA ALA A 76 6.17 9.56 16.05
C ALA A 76 5.90 10.91 15.37
N ASP A 77 6.96 11.60 14.96
CA ASP A 77 7.01 12.93 14.35
C ASP A 77 6.97 12.92 12.81
N TRP A 78 6.78 11.77 12.19
CA TRP A 78 6.67 11.62 10.73
C TRP A 78 5.36 12.12 10.14
N GLU A 79 4.56 12.93 10.83
CA GLU A 79 3.29 13.42 10.26
C GLU A 79 3.52 14.52 9.22
N ASN A 80 2.73 14.51 8.14
CA ASN A 80 2.71 15.55 7.10
C ASN A 80 4.07 15.85 6.44
N SER A 81 4.88 14.82 6.20
CA SER A 81 6.21 14.97 5.63
C SER A 81 6.28 14.48 4.19
N SER A 82 6.65 15.39 3.29
CA SER A 82 6.91 15.07 1.87
C SER A 82 8.17 14.21 1.69
N VAL A 83 9.11 14.26 2.64
CA VAL A 83 10.36 13.48 2.61
C VAL A 83 10.09 12.00 2.90
N THR A 84 9.18 11.73 3.83
CA THR A 84 8.80 10.38 4.27
C THR A 84 7.51 9.88 3.60
N HIS A 85 6.89 10.69 2.73
CA HIS A 85 5.63 10.37 2.06
C HIS A 85 4.52 9.97 3.03
N THR A 86 4.33 10.79 4.06
CA THR A 86 3.40 10.54 5.15
C THR A 86 2.42 11.70 5.31
N LEU A 87 1.23 11.40 5.82
CA LEU A 87 0.16 12.35 6.10
C LEU A 87 -0.14 12.35 7.61
N SER A 88 -1.12 13.13 8.04
CA SER A 88 -1.65 13.10 9.41
C SER A 88 -2.09 11.70 9.81
N LYS A 89 -2.01 11.35 11.09
CA LYS A 89 -2.48 10.04 11.56
C LYS A 89 -3.99 9.84 11.34
N ARG A 90 -4.39 8.61 11.03
CA ARG A 90 -5.79 8.16 11.00
C ARG A 90 -5.96 6.96 11.93
N ASP A 91 -6.94 7.05 12.84
CA ASP A 91 -7.18 6.07 13.91
C ASP A 91 -5.91 5.76 14.73
N GLY A 92 -5.05 6.77 14.93
CA GLY A 92 -3.76 6.63 15.65
C GLY A 92 -2.62 6.00 14.83
N TYR A 93 -2.88 5.58 13.59
CA TYR A 93 -1.89 4.98 12.71
C TYR A 93 -1.29 5.99 11.73
N LEU A 94 -0.01 5.81 11.38
CA LEU A 94 0.68 6.65 10.40
C LEU A 94 0.07 6.43 9.01
N GLN A 95 -0.39 7.52 8.39
CA GLN A 95 -0.96 7.49 7.05
C GLN A 95 0.12 7.71 6.00
N ILE A 96 0.03 6.95 4.90
CA ILE A 96 0.97 7.01 3.78
C ILE A 96 0.36 7.78 2.60
N CYS A 97 1.11 8.74 2.07
CA CYS A 97 0.84 9.36 0.78
C CYS A 97 1.36 8.45 -0.35
N HIS A 98 0.44 7.77 -1.03
CA HIS A 98 0.75 6.72 -2.01
C HIS A 98 0.31 7.05 -3.44
N TRP A 99 -0.46 8.13 -3.63
CA TRP A 99 -0.89 8.62 -4.93
C TRP A 99 -1.01 10.14 -4.92
N HIS A 100 -0.64 10.78 -6.03
CA HIS A 100 -0.93 12.19 -6.25
C HIS A 100 -2.34 12.34 -6.83
N SER A 101 -3.12 13.31 -6.35
CA SER A 101 -4.53 13.47 -6.73
C SER A 101 -4.76 13.67 -8.23
N SER A 102 -3.87 14.40 -8.91
CA SER A 102 -3.93 14.60 -10.37
C SER A 102 -3.71 13.31 -11.18
N HIS A 103 -3.16 12.26 -10.58
CA HIS A 103 -2.86 10.98 -11.25
C HIS A 103 -3.83 9.87 -10.84
N TRP A 104 -4.80 10.16 -9.96
CA TRP A 104 -5.85 9.21 -9.62
C TRP A 104 -6.84 9.08 -10.78
N THR A 105 -7.21 7.85 -11.09
CA THR A 105 -8.28 7.52 -12.03
C THR A 105 -9.06 6.36 -11.45
N ASP A 106 -10.34 6.25 -11.82
CA ASP A 106 -11.18 5.14 -11.38
C ASP A 106 -10.70 3.77 -11.88
N ARG A 107 -9.74 3.71 -12.82
CA ARG A 107 -9.15 2.47 -13.34
C ARG A 107 -8.15 1.83 -12.39
N ILE A 108 -7.60 2.58 -11.44
CA ILE A 108 -6.62 2.08 -10.48
C ILE A 108 -7.29 1.12 -9.50
N SER A 109 -6.69 -0.04 -9.33
CA SER A 109 -7.20 -1.14 -8.50
C SER A 109 -6.70 -1.06 -7.06
N LEU A 110 -7.41 -1.71 -6.13
CA LEU A 110 -6.94 -1.85 -4.75
C LEU A 110 -5.64 -2.66 -4.69
N HIS A 111 -5.43 -3.59 -5.62
CA HIS A 111 -4.15 -4.27 -5.79
C HIS A 111 -3.00 -3.28 -6.02
N GLU A 112 -3.14 -2.33 -6.95
CA GLU A 112 -2.12 -1.30 -7.20
C GLU A 112 -1.91 -0.39 -5.98
N VAL A 113 -2.98 -0.07 -5.24
CA VAL A 113 -2.88 0.67 -3.97
C VAL A 113 -2.05 -0.10 -2.94
N VAL A 114 -2.31 -1.40 -2.76
CA VAL A 114 -1.53 -2.28 -1.86
C VAL A 114 -0.06 -2.33 -2.28
N LEU A 115 0.22 -2.45 -3.58
CA LEU A 115 1.59 -2.46 -4.10
C LEU A 115 2.33 -1.16 -3.80
N LYS A 116 1.68 0.01 -3.91
CA LYS A 116 2.29 1.28 -3.48
C LYS A 116 2.65 1.28 -1.99
N GLY A 117 1.81 0.69 -1.15
CA GLY A 117 2.13 0.53 0.27
C GLY A 117 3.31 -0.42 0.50
N ARG A 118 3.40 -1.53 -0.23
CA ARG A 118 4.56 -2.44 -0.19
C ARG A 118 5.86 -1.71 -0.58
N LEU A 119 5.81 -0.93 -1.66
CA LEU A 119 6.95 -0.13 -2.11
C LEU A 119 7.38 0.91 -1.06
N TRP A 120 6.42 1.50 -0.35
CA TRP A 120 6.72 2.39 0.77
C TRP A 120 7.46 1.65 1.91
N PHE A 121 7.11 0.39 2.22
CA PHE A 121 7.85 -0.41 3.19
C PHE A 121 9.29 -0.68 2.76
N GLU A 122 9.52 -1.02 1.49
CA GLU A 122 10.89 -1.17 0.96
C GLU A 122 11.69 0.12 1.11
N ALA A 123 11.09 1.27 0.79
CA ALA A 123 11.72 2.58 0.97
C ALA A 123 12.02 2.88 2.45
N TYR A 124 11.13 2.49 3.37
CA TYR A 124 11.32 2.64 4.80
C TYR A 124 12.50 1.80 5.30
N GLU A 125 12.63 0.55 4.84
CA GLU A 125 13.75 -0.30 5.20
C GLU A 125 15.08 0.18 4.62
N GLY A 126 15.05 0.64 3.37
CA GLY A 126 16.20 1.32 2.75
C GLY A 126 16.63 2.55 3.56
N HIS A 127 15.67 3.38 3.99
CA HIS A 127 15.93 4.55 4.83
C HIS A 127 16.59 4.16 6.15
N ILE A 128 16.03 3.19 6.89
CA ILE A 128 16.62 2.72 8.14
C ILE A 128 18.03 2.16 7.94
N ARG A 129 18.24 1.38 6.88
CA ARG A 129 19.52 0.71 6.62
C ARG A 129 20.63 1.68 6.23
N THR A 130 20.30 2.78 5.55
CA THR A 130 21.30 3.64 4.89
C THR A 130 21.32 5.09 5.38
N GLY A 131 20.29 5.54 6.08
CA GLY A 131 20.06 6.94 6.42
C GLY A 131 19.60 7.82 5.26
N GLN A 132 19.51 7.30 4.02
CA GLN A 132 19.04 8.07 2.86
C GLN A 132 17.55 8.41 3.01
N PRO A 133 17.07 9.59 2.59
CA PRO A 133 15.66 9.96 2.72
C PRO A 133 14.76 8.99 1.95
N MET A 134 13.52 8.73 2.41
CA MET A 134 12.62 7.80 1.71
C MET A 134 12.35 8.22 0.25
N SER A 135 12.29 9.52 -0.01
CA SER A 135 12.17 10.08 -1.36
C SER A 135 13.30 9.66 -2.31
N TYR A 136 14.49 9.30 -1.81
CA TYR A 136 15.57 8.72 -2.64
C TYR A 136 15.13 7.40 -3.28
N PHE A 137 14.54 6.51 -2.48
CA PHE A 137 14.05 5.20 -2.95
C PHE A 137 12.77 5.30 -3.77
N LEU A 138 11.90 6.26 -3.43
CA LEU A 138 10.61 6.47 -4.10
C LEU A 138 10.73 7.27 -5.41
N ARG A 139 11.76 8.12 -5.59
CA ARG A 139 11.98 8.89 -6.84
C ARG A 139 12.25 8.01 -8.05
N GLU A 140 12.94 6.89 -7.88
CA GLU A 140 13.12 5.91 -8.96
C GLU A 140 11.79 5.30 -9.44
N MET A 141 10.72 5.45 -8.64
CA MET A 141 9.39 4.87 -8.90
C MET A 141 8.41 5.84 -9.57
N VAL A 142 8.82 7.09 -9.87
CA VAL A 142 7.94 8.14 -10.41
C VAL A 142 7.89 8.15 -11.96
N SER A 143 8.73 7.38 -12.65
CA SER A 143 8.74 7.33 -14.12
C SER A 143 8.28 5.98 -14.67
N THR A 144 6.97 5.70 -14.59
CA THR A 144 6.38 4.59 -15.35
C THR A 144 6.21 5.01 -16.81
N GLY A 145 7.33 4.95 -17.54
CA GLY A 145 7.39 4.87 -19.00
C GLY A 145 8.54 3.98 -19.50
N SER A 146 9.48 3.58 -18.65
CA SER A 146 10.58 2.70 -19.07
C SER A 146 11.11 1.87 -17.90
N THR A 147 10.78 0.59 -17.89
CA THR A 147 11.21 -0.44 -16.92
C THR A 147 12.72 -0.73 -16.97
N ARG A 148 13.55 0.10 -17.61
CA ARG A 148 14.97 -0.24 -17.88
C ARG A 148 15.99 0.35 -16.91
N LEU A 149 15.60 1.24 -15.99
CA LEU A 149 16.54 1.87 -15.04
C LEU A 149 16.00 1.93 -13.60
N LEU A 150 15.34 0.86 -13.15
CA LEU A 150 15.07 0.66 -11.73
C LEU A 150 16.35 0.09 -11.08
N SER A 151 16.75 0.56 -9.89
CA SER A 151 17.82 -0.11 -9.13
C SER A 151 17.48 -1.59 -8.91
N SER A 152 18.48 -2.44 -8.61
CA SER A 152 18.22 -3.85 -8.28
C SER A 152 17.24 -4.01 -7.12
N PHE A 153 17.25 -3.04 -6.18
CA PHE A 153 16.33 -2.94 -5.06
C PHE A 153 14.87 -2.85 -5.52
N VAL A 154 14.58 -1.95 -6.47
CA VAL A 154 13.23 -1.78 -7.00
C VAL A 154 12.86 -2.93 -7.95
N ARG A 155 13.79 -3.43 -8.77
CA ARG A 155 13.52 -4.61 -9.63
C ARG A 155 13.14 -5.85 -8.83
N ASN A 156 13.73 -6.08 -7.66
CA ASN A 156 13.36 -7.20 -6.81
C ASN A 156 12.01 -6.99 -6.13
N ALA A 157 11.69 -5.76 -5.70
CA ALA A 157 10.36 -5.43 -5.20
C ALA A 157 9.26 -5.61 -6.27
N PHE A 158 9.56 -5.26 -7.54
CA PHE A 158 8.68 -5.46 -8.69
C PHE A 158 8.62 -6.92 -9.16
N ARG A 159 9.66 -7.73 -8.93
CA ARG A 159 9.66 -9.17 -9.28
C ARG A 159 8.58 -9.95 -8.53
N GLN A 160 8.21 -9.49 -7.33
CA GLN A 160 7.08 -10.04 -6.57
C GLN A 160 5.71 -9.45 -6.98
N GLU A 161 5.62 -8.43 -7.84
CA GLU A 161 4.31 -7.98 -8.40
C GLU A 161 3.66 -9.05 -9.28
N THR A 162 4.46 -9.99 -9.81
CA THR A 162 3.98 -11.11 -10.62
C THR A 162 3.84 -12.42 -9.85
N GLU A 163 4.34 -12.49 -8.61
CA GLU A 163 4.32 -13.70 -7.79
C GLU A 163 3.27 -13.56 -6.67
N GLN A 164 2.46 -14.59 -6.44
CA GLN A 164 1.45 -14.57 -5.39
C GLN A 164 2.13 -14.53 -4.01
N GLN A 165 1.66 -13.63 -3.14
CA GLN A 165 2.18 -13.51 -1.79
C GLN A 165 1.28 -14.25 -0.79
N GLU A 166 1.72 -15.44 -0.38
CA GLU A 166 1.00 -16.28 0.57
C GLU A 166 1.32 -15.91 2.03
N CYS A 167 0.31 -15.94 2.88
CA CYS A 167 0.51 -15.85 4.34
C CYS A 167 0.83 -17.25 4.86
N VAL A 168 2.10 -17.56 5.12
CA VAL A 168 2.44 -18.75 5.91
C VAL A 168 2.07 -18.46 7.36
N ILE A 169 0.92 -18.97 7.80
CA ILE A 169 0.52 -18.98 9.21
C ILE A 169 1.52 -19.92 9.91
N SER A 170 2.42 -19.33 10.70
CA SER A 170 3.35 -20.06 11.58
C SER A 170 2.74 -20.20 12.96
#